data_AF-A0AAP0EYL5-F1
#
_entry.id   AF-A0AAP0EYL5-F1
#
_cell.length_a   1.000
_cell.length_b   1.000
_cell.length_c   1.000
_cell.angle_alpha   90.00
_cell.angle_beta   90.00
_cell.angle_gamma   90.00
#
_symmetry.space_group_name_H-M   'P 1'
#
loop_
_entity.id
_entity.type
_entity.pdbx_description
1 polymer ?
#
loop_
_entity_poly.entity_id
_entity_poly.type
_entity_poly.pdbx_seq_one_letter_code
_entity_poly.pdbx_strand_id
1 'polypeptide(L)'
;MHIARKYKNCHVTGITMSPTQKEFIEQQCKIHNLTNVEIKIADITTHEMEDKYDLVIVVELIEHLKNYELLLRKISNWMTPDGLFFIEHHCHKTFAYSYESLDEDDSFT
;
A
#
# COMPACT_ATOMS: atom_id res chain seq x y z
N MET A 1 -10.14 2.06 -7.02
CA MET A 1 -10.93 3.31 -7.22
C MET A 1 -12.20 3.43 -6.36
N HIS A 2 -12.48 2.54 -5.39
CA HIS A 2 -13.74 2.58 -4.63
C HIS A 2 -13.88 3.82 -3.73
N ILE A 3 -12.85 4.12 -2.92
CA ILE A 3 -12.86 5.23 -1.95
C ILE A 3 -13.13 6.56 -2.67
N ALA A 4 -12.34 6.88 -3.70
CA ALA A 4 -12.49 8.11 -4.46
C ALA A 4 -13.87 8.29 -5.12
N ARG A 5 -14.51 7.18 -5.51
CA ARG A 5 -15.87 7.20 -6.07
C ARG A 5 -16.93 7.50 -5.01
N LYS A 6 -16.81 6.86 -3.84
CA LYS A 6 -17.80 6.94 -2.76
C LYS A 6 -17.65 8.23 -1.94
N TYR A 7 -16.44 8.71 -1.74
CA TYR A 7 -16.12 9.88 -0.93
C TYR A 7 -15.47 10.95 -1.81
N LYS A 8 -16.29 11.80 -2.42
CA LYS A 8 -15.86 12.81 -3.40
C LYS A 8 -14.97 13.91 -2.82
N ASN A 9 -15.09 14.16 -1.51
CA ASN A 9 -14.30 15.17 -0.81
C ASN A 9 -12.98 14.63 -0.27
N CYS A 10 -12.74 13.32 -0.35
CA CYS A 10 -11.44 12.73 0.01
C CYS A 10 -10.47 12.89 -1.16
N HIS A 11 -9.24 13.30 -0.89
CA HIS A 11 -8.12 13.13 -1.81
C HIS A 11 -7.48 11.75 -1.55
N VAL A 12 -7.32 10.95 -2.60
CA VAL A 12 -6.78 9.59 -2.49
C VAL A 12 -5.44 9.51 -3.21
N THR A 13 -4.37 9.28 -2.47
CA THR A 13 -3.05 9.05 -3.03
C THR A 13 -2.72 7.55 -3.01
N GLY A 14 -2.39 6.99 -4.17
CA GLY A 14 -1.87 5.63 -4.30
C GLY A 14 -0.36 5.65 -4.56
N ILE A 15 0.38 4.71 -3.98
CA ILE A 15 1.80 4.51 -4.24
C ILE A 15 1.98 3.13 -4.89
N THR A 16 2.72 3.06 -5.99
CA THR A 16 3.07 1.80 -6.66
C THR A 16 4.48 1.90 -7.25
N MET A 17 5.17 0.77 -7.40
CA MET A 17 6.41 0.71 -8.18
C MET A 17 6.17 0.43 -9.66
N SER A 18 4.93 0.14 -10.07
CA SER A 18 4.58 -0.27 -11.44
C SER A 18 4.05 0.90 -12.27
N PRO A 19 4.75 1.32 -13.34
CA PRO A 19 4.25 2.32 -14.27
C PRO A 19 2.94 1.88 -14.95
N THR A 20 2.82 0.60 -15.31
CA THR A 20 1.62 0.04 -15.94
C THR A 20 0.40 0.11 -15.00
N GLN A 21 0.58 -0.13 -13.69
CA GLN A 21 -0.51 0.05 -12.73
C GLN A 21 -0.93 1.51 -12.63
N LYS A 22 0.03 2.46 -12.61
CA LYS A 22 -0.28 3.89 -12.63
C LYS A 22 -1.09 4.27 -13.86
N GLU A 23 -0.64 3.88 -15.05
CA GLU A 23 -1.33 4.16 -16.30
C GLU A 23 -2.76 3.62 -16.30
N PHE A 24 -2.94 2.36 -15.86
CA PHE A 24 -4.26 1.76 -15.74
C PHE A 24 -5.17 2.56 -14.79
N ILE A 25 -4.68 2.92 -13.60
CA ILE A 25 -5.45 3.68 -12.62
C ILE A 25 -5.84 5.05 -13.18
N GLU A 26 -4.91 5.78 -13.78
CA GLU A 26 -5.19 7.10 -14.36
C GLU A 26 -6.21 7.03 -15.52
N GLN A 27 -6.15 5.99 -16.35
CA GLN A 27 -7.19 5.74 -17.36
C GLN A 27 -8.55 5.51 -16.71
N GLN A 28 -8.63 4.70 -15.65
CA GLN A 28 -9.88 4.49 -14.91
C GLN A 28 -10.39 5.79 -14.24
N CYS A 29 -9.50 6.66 -13.76
CA CYS A 29 -9.89 7.99 -13.27
C CYS A 29 -10.58 8.81 -14.36
N LYS A 30 -10.01 8.86 -15.57
CA LYS A 30 -10.58 9.59 -16.72
C LYS A 30 -11.95 9.05 -17.12
N ILE A 31 -12.07 7.73 -17.27
CA ILE A 31 -13.35 7.07 -17.64
C ILE A 31 -14.45 7.36 -16.61
N HIS A 32 -14.08 7.56 -15.34
CA HIS A 32 -15.04 7.75 -14.25
C HIS A 32 -15.12 9.19 -13.73
N ASN A 33 -14.52 10.15 -14.43
CA ASN A 33 -14.46 11.56 -14.06
C ASN A 33 -14.03 11.77 -12.58
N LEU A 34 -12.99 11.06 -12.17
CA LEU A 34 -12.42 11.17 -10.83
C LEU A 34 -11.23 12.12 -10.88
N THR A 35 -11.34 13.23 -10.15
CA THR A 35 -10.32 14.29 -10.06
C THR A 35 -9.61 14.27 -8.71
N ASN A 36 -10.04 13.43 -7.79
CA ASN A 36 -9.58 13.34 -6.41
C ASN A 36 -8.64 12.15 -6.16
N VAL A 37 -7.91 11.72 -7.20
CA VAL A 37 -6.95 10.61 -7.12
C VAL A 37 -5.61 11.01 -7.71
N GLU A 38 -4.55 10.70 -6.99
CA GLU A 38 -3.15 10.91 -7.39
C GLU A 38 -2.39 9.59 -7.27
N ILE A 39 -1.55 9.24 -8.25
CA ILE A 39 -0.71 8.04 -8.18
C ILE A 39 0.77 8.40 -8.29
N LYS A 40 1.53 8.06 -7.25
CA LYS A 40 2.97 8.24 -7.16
C LYS A 40 3.67 6.93 -7.55
N ILE A 41 4.65 7.02 -8.46
CA ILE A 41 5.54 5.88 -8.73
C ILE A 41 6.71 5.99 -7.75
N ALA A 42 6.78 5.08 -6.78
CA ALA A 42 7.85 5.07 -5.79
C ALA A 42 8.01 3.71 -5.12
N ASP A 43 9.25 3.42 -4.71
CA ASP A 43 9.56 2.29 -3.82
C ASP A 43 9.30 2.72 -2.38
N ILE A 44 8.35 2.08 -1.71
CA ILE A 44 7.94 2.43 -0.35
C ILE A 44 9.09 2.30 0.67
N THR A 45 10.07 1.44 0.40
CA THR A 45 11.20 1.20 1.31
C THR A 45 12.13 2.42 1.38
N THR A 46 12.27 3.15 0.27
CA THR A 46 13.17 4.31 0.15
C THR A 46 12.43 5.64 0.00
N HIS A 47 11.16 5.63 -0.35
CA HIS A 47 10.36 6.83 -0.53
C HIS A 47 10.19 7.57 0.79
N GLU A 48 10.40 8.88 0.73
CA GLU A 48 10.15 9.80 1.83
C GLU A 48 9.19 10.89 1.34
N MET A 49 8.28 11.33 2.21
CA MET A 49 7.35 12.42 1.93
C MET A 49 7.01 13.16 3.21
N GLU A 50 6.69 14.45 3.06
CA GLU A 50 6.29 15.33 4.16
C GLU A 50 4.76 15.37 4.33
N ASP A 51 4.02 14.96 3.30
CA ASP A 51 2.56 14.88 3.31
C ASP A 51 2.05 14.02 4.48
N LYS A 52 0.93 14.45 5.08
CA LYS A 52 0.23 13.72 6.15
C LYS A 52 -1.15 13.28 5.69
N TYR A 53 -1.56 12.09 6.11
CA TYR A 53 -2.81 11.46 5.73
C TYR A 53 -3.63 11.10 6.98
N ASP A 54 -4.94 11.31 6.90
CA ASP A 54 -5.89 10.95 7.97
C ASP A 54 -6.18 9.44 8.01
N LEU A 55 -5.93 8.74 6.91
CA LEU A 55 -6.09 7.30 6.81
C LEU A 55 -5.01 6.73 5.88
N VAL A 56 -4.17 5.85 6.42
CA VAL A 56 -3.22 5.06 5.65
C VAL A 56 -3.72 3.62 5.56
N ILE A 57 -3.82 3.09 4.34
CA ILE A 57 -4.31 1.74 4.06
C ILE A 57 -3.19 0.97 3.38
N VAL A 58 -2.82 -0.17 3.96
CA VAL A 58 -1.88 -1.12 3.36
C VAL A 58 -2.59 -2.45 3.17
N VAL A 59 -2.68 -2.90 1.92
CA VAL A 59 -3.33 -4.16 1.55
C VAL A 59 -2.29 -5.04 0.89
N GLU A 60 -2.03 -6.21 1.49
CA GLU A 60 -1.18 -7.28 0.93
C GLU A 60 0.20 -6.78 0.45
N LEU A 61 0.84 -5.92 1.25
CA LEU A 61 2.14 -5.34 0.93
C LEU A 61 3.25 -5.83 1.86
N ILE A 62 2.92 -6.01 3.15
CA ILE A 62 3.96 -6.20 4.17
C ILE A 62 4.62 -7.56 4.07
N GLU A 63 3.95 -8.56 3.50
CA GLU A 63 4.53 -9.88 3.20
C GLU A 63 5.79 -9.78 2.31
N HIS A 64 5.91 -8.73 1.50
CA HIS A 64 7.07 -8.50 0.64
C HIS A 64 8.23 -7.79 1.33
N LEU A 65 8.04 -7.35 2.58
CA LEU A 65 9.00 -6.55 3.32
C LEU A 65 9.63 -7.35 4.45
N LYS A 66 10.90 -7.07 4.74
CA LYS A 66 11.66 -7.78 5.79
C LYS A 66 11.75 -7.00 7.10
N ASN A 67 11.64 -5.67 7.06
CA ASN A 67 11.78 -4.82 8.25
C ASN A 67 10.49 -4.03 8.54
N TYR A 68 9.62 -4.64 9.34
CA TYR A 68 8.33 -4.04 9.70
C TYR A 68 8.46 -2.83 10.61
N GLU A 69 9.45 -2.80 11.50
CA GLU A 69 9.66 -1.67 12.41
C GLU A 69 9.97 -0.38 11.63
N LEU A 70 10.89 -0.47 10.65
CA LEU A 70 11.22 0.67 9.80
C LEU A 70 10.02 1.13 8.97
N LEU A 71 9.26 0.19 8.41
CA LEU A 71 8.06 0.51 7.64
C LEU A 71 7.01 1.19 8.51
N LEU A 72 6.69 0.63 9.67
CA LEU A 72 5.66 1.17 10.57
C LEU A 72 6.06 2.55 11.10
N ARG A 73 7.35 2.77 11.38
CA ARG A 73 7.87 4.11 11.74
C ARG A 73 7.74 5.11 10.59
N LYS A 74 8.02 4.68 9.37
CA LYS A 74 7.83 5.50 8.17
C LYS A 74 6.35 5.85 7.97
N ILE A 75 5.46 4.87 8.09
CA ILE A 75 4.00 5.08 8.00
C ILE A 75 3.52 6.02 9.09
N SER A 76 3.96 5.86 10.35
CA SER A 76 3.56 6.77 11.43
C SER A 76 3.99 8.21 11.15
N ASN A 77 5.11 8.41 10.47
CA ASN A 77 5.55 9.73 10.04
C ASN A 77 4.70 10.31 8.89
N TRP A 78 3.85 9.53 8.24
CA TRP A 78 2.92 10.03 7.21
C TRP A 78 1.52 10.23 7.75
N MET A 79 1.28 10.02 9.04
CA MET A 79 -0.04 10.15 9.64
C MET A 79 -0.22 11.50 10.32
N THR A 80 -1.43 12.03 10.24
CA THR A 80 -1.86 13.13 11.11
C THR A 80 -1.98 12.62 12.56
N PRO A 81 -1.97 13.50 13.59
CA PRO A 81 -2.11 13.07 14.99
C PRO A 81 -3.36 12.23 15.28
N ASP A 82 -4.46 12.50 14.56
CA ASP A 82 -5.73 11.77 14.65
C ASP A 82 -5.88 10.69 13.57
N GLY A 83 -4.80 10.43 12.81
CA GLY A 83 -4.81 9.54 11.67
C GLY A 83 -4.97 8.08 12.08
N LEU A 84 -5.59 7.29 11.21
CA LEU A 84 -5.77 5.85 11.40
C LEU A 84 -4.90 5.06 10.42
N PHE A 85 -4.41 3.92 10.89
CA PHE A 85 -3.69 2.95 10.07
C PHE A 85 -4.52 1.67 9.96
N PHE A 86 -4.84 1.28 8.73
CA PHE A 86 -5.47 0.01 8.42
C PHE A 86 -4.48 -0.87 7.64
N ILE A 87 -4.34 -2.10 8.09
CA ILE A 87 -3.49 -3.10 7.45
C ILE A 87 -4.24 -4.40 7.25
N GLU A 88 -4.13 -4.93 6.04
CA GLU A 88 -4.57 -6.27 5.66
C GLU A 88 -3.35 -7.03 5.15
N HIS A 89 -3.10 -8.22 5.72
CA HIS A 89 -2.03 -9.10 5.28
C HIS A 89 -2.43 -10.55 5.50
N HIS A 90 -1.87 -11.43 4.67
CA HIS A 90 -1.99 -12.86 4.84
C HIS A 90 -1.23 -13.32 6.10
N CYS A 91 -1.83 -14.23 6.86
CA CYS A 91 -1.17 -14.85 8.01
C CYS A 91 -1.68 -16.26 8.27
N HIS A 92 -0.85 -17.08 8.91
CA HIS A 92 -1.34 -18.26 9.60
C HIS A 92 -1.80 -17.86 11.01
N LYS A 93 -2.93 -18.42 11.46
CA LYS A 93 -3.56 -18.06 12.75
C LYS A 93 -2.70 -18.28 14.00
N THR A 94 -1.60 -19.02 13.88
CA THR A 94 -0.75 -19.43 15.01
C THR A 94 0.73 -19.07 14.85
N PHE A 95 1.27 -19.05 13.63
CA PHE A 95 2.72 -18.98 13.41
C PHE A 95 3.07 -18.02 12.27
N ALA A 96 4.29 -17.50 12.31
CA ALA A 96 4.89 -16.71 11.24
C ALA A 96 6.08 -17.47 10.65
N TYR A 97 6.26 -17.37 9.35
CA TYR A 97 7.32 -18.06 8.60
C TYR A 97 7.73 -17.22 7.39
N SER A 98 8.99 -17.37 6.96
CA SER A 98 9.40 -16.89 5.63
C SER A 98 8.84 -17.83 4.57
N TYR A 99 8.45 -17.29 3.42
CA TYR A 99 8.09 -18.10 2.26
C TYR A 99 9.37 -18.61 1.59
N GLU A 100 9.85 -19.77 2.05
CA GLU A 100 11.08 -20.44 1.64
C GLU A 100 10.80 -21.95 1.54
N SER A 101 11.46 -22.64 0.59
CA SER A 101 11.29 -24.07 0.37
C SER A 101 11.69 -24.85 1.63
N LEU A 102 10.80 -25.76 2.06
CA LEU A 102 11.03 -26.55 3.29
C LEU A 102 12.08 -27.63 3.10
N ASP A 103 12.15 -28.19 1.90
CA ASP A 103 13.09 -29.22 1.48
C ASP A 103 13.29 -29.19 -0.05
N GLU A 104 14.12 -30.09 -0.57
CA GLU A 104 14.42 -30.21 -2.00
C GLU A 104 13.24 -30.71 -2.85
N ASP A 105 12.18 -31.24 -2.20
CA ASP A 105 11.00 -31.78 -2.87
C ASP A 105 9.91 -30.70 -3.05
N ASP A 106 10.01 -29.55 -2.39
CA ASP A 106 9.12 -28.41 -2.58
C ASP A 106 9.47 -27.62 -3.85
N SER A 107 8.74 -27.91 -4.92
CA SER A 107 8.90 -27.28 -6.24
C SER A 107 8.07 -26.02 -6.45
N PHE A 108 7.24 -25.62 -5.48
CA PHE A 108 6.30 -24.50 -5.62
C PHE A 108 6.83 -23.18 -5.03
N THR A 109 7.69 -23.26 -4.02
CA THR A 109 8.49 -22.15 -3.46
C THR A 109 9.89 -22.17 -4.03
#